data_AF-A0A1H9JVY1-F1
#
_entry.id   AF-A0A1H9JVY1-F1
#
_cell.length_a   1.000
_cell.length_b   1.000
_cell.length_c   1.000
_cell.angle_alpha   90.00
_cell.angle_beta   90.00
_cell.angle_gamma   90.00
#
_symmetry.space_group_name_H-M   'P 1'
#
loop_
_entity.id
_entity.type
_entity.pdbx_description
1 polymer ?
#
loop_
_entity_poly.entity_id
_entity_poly.type
_entity_poly.pdbx_seq_one_letter_code
_entity_poly.pdbx_strand_id
1 'polypeptide(L)'
;MSTDEIGQITGHRAALGRLRTKKAQILYALEHLPRGCTVEDVRRWLSKQGQLVPSRPYTTPIVNEWRARNGMTDTSGHVPLTPELIAELDAELDAGPDEADRGRAGGTGVRLAPELIAELGGTGQAAAPLTPQLSAGPGEADHDTRRTDARPVPAPAPPAEREPAGAKGFYAVALLSIGVSVDTSWRFFEQRLGITETWERVVLFSVMEAALVACGWAMRAGVRQDGRPGPARLVAWALTAFAAFSALSLSGPVAGTARVLLGPVLGLVMLHLALGIEIRASRQRTTTWARVGRELRERVLSVLGLGDDHRDALARTRDRAALRAAKLALAGRWTPLRKSRLRKALHVSHVAHDPVQRDRMLRELGVLQHAEKLAEVTRPAPW
;
A
#
# COMPACT_ATOMS: atom_id res chain seq x y z
N MET A 1 25.08 37.07 -7.37
CA MET A 1 25.90 36.08 -6.67
C MET A 1 26.87 36.86 -5.80
N SER A 2 26.71 36.78 -4.47
CA SER A 2 27.51 37.59 -3.53
C SER A 2 28.94 37.03 -3.42
N THR A 3 29.91 37.85 -3.07
CA THR A 3 31.32 37.45 -2.89
C THR A 3 31.45 36.28 -1.89
N ASP A 4 30.58 36.24 -0.87
CA ASP A 4 30.52 35.14 0.11
C ASP A 4 30.03 33.81 -0.50
N GLU A 5 29.08 33.86 -1.44
CA GLU A 5 28.59 32.64 -2.11
C GLU A 5 29.68 32.02 -3.00
N ILE A 6 30.51 32.85 -3.63
CA ILE A 6 31.63 32.39 -4.47
C ILE A 6 32.71 31.73 -3.59
N GLY A 7 33.00 32.31 -2.42
CA GLY A 7 33.93 31.74 -1.45
C GLY A 7 33.48 30.35 -0.95
N GLN A 8 32.20 30.21 -0.57
CA GLN A 8 31.64 28.93 -0.11
C GLN A 8 31.68 27.85 -1.19
N ILE A 9 31.31 28.17 -2.42
CA ILE A 9 31.35 27.21 -3.55
C ILE A 9 32.79 26.75 -3.82
N THR A 10 33.76 27.66 -3.77
CA THR A 10 35.17 27.32 -3.98
C THR A 10 35.69 26.40 -2.88
N GLY A 11 35.29 26.63 -1.63
CA GLY A 11 35.63 25.78 -0.49
C GLY A 11 35.07 24.36 -0.59
N HIS A 12 33.78 24.21 -0.92
CA HIS A 12 33.14 22.90 -1.08
C HIS A 12 33.72 22.12 -2.26
N ARG A 13 34.05 22.79 -3.37
CA ARG A 13 34.70 22.15 -4.52
C ARG A 13 36.07 21.57 -4.16
N ALA A 14 36.89 22.32 -3.42
CA ALA A 14 38.20 21.84 -2.96
C ALA A 14 38.06 20.66 -1.97
N ALA A 15 37.08 20.72 -1.06
CA ALA A 15 36.79 19.62 -0.14
C ALA A 15 36.37 18.34 -0.87
N LEU A 16 35.47 18.45 -1.85
CA LEU A 16 35.01 17.33 -2.67
C LEU A 16 36.15 16.72 -3.52
N GLY A 17 37.08 17.54 -4.00
CA GLY A 17 38.26 17.08 -4.75
C GLY A 17 39.21 16.21 -3.93
N ARG A 18 39.23 16.36 -2.60
CA ARG A 18 40.03 15.51 -1.70
C ARG A 18 39.38 14.14 -1.43
N LEU A 19 38.08 14.00 -1.67
CA LEU A 19 37.35 12.76 -1.41
C LEU A 19 37.53 11.77 -2.57
N ARG A 20 38.18 10.64 -2.30
CA ARG A 20 38.51 9.62 -3.31
C ARG A 20 37.33 8.83 -3.84
N THR A 21 36.23 8.75 -3.09
CA THR A 21 35.08 7.89 -3.45
C THR A 21 33.81 8.70 -3.67
N LYS A 22 32.97 8.22 -4.60
CA LYS A 22 31.64 8.81 -4.86
C LYS A 22 30.72 8.73 -3.65
N LYS A 23 30.81 7.66 -2.86
CA LYS A 23 30.08 7.54 -1.58
C LYS A 23 30.47 8.65 -0.60
N ALA A 24 31.76 8.96 -0.45
CA ALA A 24 32.21 10.03 0.42
C ALA A 24 31.72 11.41 -0.05
N GLN A 25 31.75 11.66 -1.37
CA GLN A 25 31.20 12.91 -1.94
C GLN A 25 29.70 13.08 -1.65
N ILE A 26 28.92 11.99 -1.75
CA ILE A 26 27.48 11.99 -1.41
C ILE A 26 27.25 12.28 0.08
N LEU A 27 28.02 11.64 0.97
CA LEU A 27 27.90 11.85 2.41
C LEU A 27 28.26 13.29 2.80
N TYR A 28 29.33 13.84 2.22
CA TYR A 28 29.71 15.23 2.42
C TYR A 28 28.61 16.19 1.95
N ALA A 29 27.97 15.92 0.81
CA ALA A 29 26.83 16.71 0.34
C ALA A 29 25.65 16.69 1.32
N LEU A 30 25.34 15.52 1.90
CA LEU A 30 24.25 15.35 2.86
C LEU A 30 24.49 16.11 4.18
N GLU A 31 25.75 16.22 4.62
CA GLU A 31 26.13 17.00 5.81
C GLU A 31 25.94 18.52 5.63
N HIS A 32 25.94 19.01 4.39
CA HIS A 32 25.88 20.44 4.08
C HIS A 32 24.54 20.87 3.45
N LEU A 33 23.63 19.93 3.20
CA LEU A 33 22.29 20.20 2.70
C LEU A 33 21.28 20.33 3.85
N PRO A 34 20.18 21.07 3.65
CA PRO A 34 19.09 21.12 4.62
C PRO A 34 18.55 19.73 4.95
N ARG A 35 18.11 19.54 6.19
CA ARG A 35 17.44 18.30 6.63
C ARG A 35 16.22 18.05 5.74
N GLY A 36 16.01 16.81 5.33
CA GLY A 36 14.92 16.42 4.42
C GLY A 36 15.25 16.55 2.92
N CYS A 37 16.48 16.87 2.53
CA CYS A 37 16.88 16.93 1.13
C CYS A 37 16.64 15.60 0.39
N THR A 38 16.16 15.69 -0.86
CA THR A 38 15.87 14.53 -1.71
C THR A 38 17.13 14.01 -2.41
N VAL A 39 17.06 12.80 -2.98
CA VAL A 39 18.15 12.25 -3.81
C VAL A 39 18.50 13.17 -4.98
N GLU A 40 17.51 13.87 -5.55
CA GLU A 40 17.75 14.81 -6.65
C GLU A 40 18.41 16.11 -6.18
N ASP A 41 18.14 16.56 -4.95
CA ASP A 41 18.81 17.73 -4.38
C ASP A 41 20.29 17.46 -4.15
N VAL A 42 20.64 16.27 -3.67
CA VAL A 42 22.04 15.82 -3.53
C VAL A 42 22.75 15.82 -4.88
N ARG A 43 22.11 15.27 -5.92
CA ARG A 43 22.66 15.22 -7.28
C ARG A 43 22.83 16.62 -7.89
N ARG A 44 21.84 17.49 -7.71
CA ARG A 44 21.88 18.89 -8.16
C ARG A 44 22.99 19.66 -7.45
N TRP A 45 23.14 19.46 -6.13
CA TRP A 45 24.20 20.09 -5.35
C TRP A 45 25.59 19.64 -5.82
N LEU A 46 25.82 18.34 -6.01
CA LEU A 46 27.09 17.83 -6.53
C LEU A 46 27.42 18.37 -7.94
N SER A 47 26.39 18.48 -8.80
CA SER A 47 26.52 19.08 -10.13
C SER A 47 26.96 20.54 -10.05
N LYS A 48 26.35 21.33 -9.15
CA LYS A 48 26.71 22.74 -8.90
C LYS A 48 28.17 22.90 -8.46
N GLN A 49 28.71 21.91 -7.75
CA GLN A 49 30.12 21.89 -7.31
C GLN A 49 31.09 21.34 -8.39
N GLY A 50 30.61 21.09 -9.61
CA GLY A 50 31.43 20.59 -10.72
C GLY A 50 31.87 19.13 -10.57
N GLN A 51 31.19 18.34 -9.75
CA GLN A 51 31.48 16.91 -9.59
C GLN A 51 30.68 16.07 -10.59
N LEU A 52 31.27 14.97 -11.05
CA LEU A 52 30.53 13.98 -11.86
C LEU A 52 29.36 13.41 -11.05
N VAL A 53 28.14 13.62 -11.57
CA VAL A 53 26.88 13.27 -10.91
C VAL A 53 26.67 11.76 -10.93
N PRO A 54 26.58 11.10 -9.76
CA PRO A 54 26.29 9.66 -9.71
C PRO A 54 24.86 9.36 -10.19
N SER A 55 24.67 8.12 -10.67
CA SER A 55 23.35 7.66 -11.11
C SER A 55 22.38 7.59 -9.92
N ARG A 56 21.09 7.79 -10.19
CA ARG A 56 20.04 7.72 -9.16
C ARG A 56 20.02 6.37 -8.43
N PRO A 57 20.09 5.20 -9.11
CA PRO A 57 20.12 3.90 -8.43
C PRO A 57 21.31 3.72 -7.48
N TYR A 58 22.46 4.34 -7.78
CA TYR A 58 23.64 4.31 -6.91
C TYR A 58 23.49 5.23 -5.69
N THR A 59 22.85 6.40 -5.87
CA THR A 59 22.75 7.45 -4.84
C THR A 59 21.68 7.12 -3.79
N THR A 60 20.54 6.57 -4.21
CA THR A 60 19.40 6.24 -3.34
C THR A 60 19.76 5.42 -2.10
N PRO A 61 20.46 4.27 -2.19
CA PRO A 61 20.77 3.46 -1.00
C PRO A 61 21.65 4.21 0.00
N ILE A 62 22.59 5.04 -0.47
CA ILE A 62 23.52 5.80 0.39
C ILE A 62 22.75 6.88 1.16
N VAL A 63 21.86 7.60 0.48
CA VAL A 63 21.01 8.62 1.12
C VAL A 63 20.09 7.99 2.16
N ASN A 64 19.46 6.85 1.84
CA ASN A 64 18.58 6.15 2.78
C ASN A 64 19.35 5.61 3.99
N GLU A 65 20.55 5.06 3.79
CA GLU A 65 21.44 4.60 4.86
C GLU A 65 21.84 5.75 5.79
N TRP A 66 22.21 6.91 5.23
CA TRP A 66 22.55 8.10 6.01
C TRP A 66 21.34 8.65 6.78
N ARG A 67 20.16 8.72 6.16
CA ARG A 67 18.91 9.14 6.81
C ARG A 67 18.55 8.24 7.99
N ALA A 68 18.61 6.92 7.80
CA ALA A 68 18.36 5.95 8.85
C ALA A 68 19.32 6.12 10.04
N ARG A 69 20.61 6.35 9.78
CA ARG A 69 21.62 6.62 10.82
C ARG A 69 21.40 7.94 11.57
N ASN A 70 20.78 8.93 10.92
CA ASN A 70 20.49 10.25 11.50
C ASN A 70 19.05 10.39 12.00
N GLY A 71 18.30 9.29 12.14
CA GLY A 71 16.93 9.31 12.65
C GLY A 71 15.91 10.03 11.73
N MET A 72 16.23 10.20 10.45
CA MET A 72 15.33 10.85 9.49
C MET A 72 14.46 9.78 8.82
N THR A 73 13.19 9.69 9.22
CA THR A 73 12.21 8.87 8.51
C THR A 73 11.81 9.53 7.19
N ASP A 74 11.52 8.70 6.18
CA ASP A 74 11.13 9.15 4.84
C ASP A 74 9.70 9.71 4.87
N THR A 75 9.55 10.89 5.47
CA THR A 75 8.34 11.68 5.40
C THR A 75 8.69 12.95 4.65
N SER A 76 8.09 13.08 3.47
CA SER A 76 7.86 14.34 2.78
C SER A 76 7.16 15.34 3.72
N GLY A 77 7.93 16.00 4.59
CA GLY A 77 7.50 17.16 5.38
C GLY A 77 6.45 16.94 6.48
N HIS A 78 5.94 15.72 6.70
CA HIS A 78 4.98 15.51 7.77
C HIS A 78 5.70 15.15 9.08
N VAL A 79 5.56 16.06 10.06
CA VAL A 79 5.87 15.81 11.47
C VAL A 79 5.07 14.56 11.90
N PRO A 80 5.71 13.51 12.43
CA PRO A 80 4.97 12.41 13.03
C PRO A 80 4.15 12.98 14.18
N LEU A 81 2.82 12.86 14.12
CA LEU A 81 1.94 13.23 15.22
C LEU A 81 2.39 12.43 16.45
N THR A 82 2.96 13.12 17.43
CA THR A 82 3.23 12.51 18.73
C THR A 82 1.88 12.11 19.35
N PRO A 83 1.83 11.10 20.22
CA PRO A 83 0.60 10.73 20.91
C PRO A 83 -0.08 11.92 21.61
N GLU A 84 0.72 12.90 22.04
CA GLU A 84 0.28 14.16 22.62
C GLU A 84 -0.47 15.04 21.60
N LEU A 85 0.05 15.18 20.38
CA LEU A 85 -0.59 15.92 19.29
C LEU A 85 -1.87 15.26 18.78
N ILE A 86 -1.98 13.92 18.89
CA ILE A 86 -3.22 13.20 18.59
C ILE A 86 -4.26 13.47 19.67
N ALA A 87 -3.86 13.43 20.95
CA ALA A 87 -4.75 13.72 22.07
C ALA A 87 -5.26 15.17 22.05
N GLU A 88 -4.41 16.12 21.64
CA GLU A 88 -4.79 17.53 21.50
C GLU A 88 -5.78 17.74 20.34
N LEU A 89 -5.58 17.06 19.21
CA LEU A 89 -6.48 17.14 18.06
C LEU A 89 -7.84 16.47 18.32
N ASP A 90 -7.85 15.35 19.05
CA ASP A 90 -9.07 14.67 19.48
C ASP A 90 -9.84 15.53 20.50
N ALA A 91 -9.14 16.22 21.40
CA ALA A 91 -9.76 17.16 22.35
C ALA A 91 -10.38 18.39 21.65
N GLU A 92 -9.75 18.91 20.58
CA GLU A 92 -10.33 19.97 19.75
C GLU A 92 -11.53 19.49 18.92
N LEU A 93 -11.55 18.21 18.52
CA LEU A 93 -12.69 17.64 17.78
C LEU A 93 -13.91 17.38 18.66
N ASP A 94 -13.68 17.00 19.93
CA ASP A 94 -14.74 16.79 20.92
C ASP A 94 -15.26 18.11 21.50
N ALA A 95 -14.47 19.20 21.44
CA ALA A 95 -14.93 20.56 21.67
C ALA A 95 -15.71 21.08 20.44
N GLY A 96 -16.92 20.56 20.25
CA GLY A 96 -17.82 20.95 19.14
C GLY A 96 -18.04 22.48 19.03
N PRO A 97 -18.51 22.98 17.87
CA PRO A 97 -18.55 24.41 17.52
C PRO A 97 -19.59 25.26 18.28
N ASP A 98 -20.05 24.83 19.46
CA ASP A 98 -21.26 25.34 20.11
C ASP A 98 -21.00 26.35 21.26
N GLU A 99 -19.75 26.72 21.51
CA GLU A 99 -19.39 27.74 22.53
C GLU A 99 -18.92 29.08 21.96
N ALA A 100 -18.53 29.16 20.69
CA ALA A 100 -18.07 30.42 20.10
C ALA A 100 -19.20 31.40 19.72
N ASP A 101 -20.46 30.95 19.68
CA ASP A 101 -21.59 31.77 19.18
C ASP A 101 -22.60 32.22 20.26
N ARG A 102 -22.38 31.89 21.55
CA ARG A 102 -23.26 32.37 22.64
C ARG A 102 -23.00 33.81 23.10
N GLY A 103 -22.03 34.51 22.50
CA GLY A 103 -21.67 35.87 22.88
C GLY A 103 -22.36 37.00 22.12
N ARG A 104 -23.15 36.72 21.07
CA ARG A 104 -23.51 37.80 20.12
C ARG A 104 -24.88 37.69 19.46
N ALA A 105 -25.97 37.70 20.23
CA ALA A 105 -27.26 38.20 19.75
C ALA A 105 -28.16 38.63 20.90
N GLY A 106 -28.24 39.95 21.13
CA GLY A 106 -29.28 40.58 21.93
C GLY A 106 -30.46 41.03 21.04
N GLY A 107 -31.67 41.02 21.61
CA GLY A 107 -32.92 41.54 21.03
C GLY A 107 -33.56 40.55 20.06
N THR A 108 -34.83 40.15 20.15
CA THR A 108 -36.07 40.85 20.54
C THR A 108 -37.08 39.70 20.70
N GLY A 109 -37.73 39.47 21.83
CA GLY A 109 -38.90 40.21 22.26
C GLY A 109 -40.19 39.70 21.59
N VAL A 110 -40.77 38.58 22.03
CA VAL A 110 -42.23 38.40 22.10
C VAL A 110 -42.57 37.61 23.37
N ARG A 111 -43.38 38.25 24.20
CA ARG A 111 -43.85 37.85 25.52
C ARG A 111 -45.32 37.44 25.35
N LEU A 112 -45.69 36.23 25.76
CA LEU A 112 -47.06 35.94 26.18
C LEU A 112 -47.00 35.21 27.53
N ALA A 113 -47.95 35.60 28.36
CA ALA A 113 -47.89 35.66 29.80
C ALA A 113 -48.39 34.35 30.48
N PRO A 114 -48.29 34.26 31.82
CA PRO A 114 -48.33 33.04 32.61
C PRO A 114 -49.73 32.72 33.15
N GLU A 115 -49.94 31.48 33.60
CA GLU A 115 -50.55 31.12 34.89
C GLU A 115 -50.86 29.60 34.91
N LEU A 116 -50.15 28.85 35.76
CA LEU A 116 -50.81 27.97 36.73
C LEU A 116 -49.82 27.62 37.84
N ILE A 117 -50.21 28.01 39.06
CA ILE A 117 -49.54 27.86 40.33
C ILE A 117 -49.99 26.56 41.01
N ALA A 118 -49.04 25.90 41.69
CA ALA A 118 -49.18 24.92 42.79
C ALA A 118 -49.87 23.58 42.44
N GLU A 119 -49.52 22.44 43.02
CA GLU A 119 -49.11 22.19 44.40
C GLU A 119 -48.55 20.74 44.55
N LEU A 120 -47.90 20.47 45.70
CA LEU A 120 -47.52 19.16 46.28
C LEU A 120 -46.25 18.49 45.73
N GLY A 121 -45.22 18.16 46.53
CA GLY A 121 -45.01 18.25 47.96
C GLY A 121 -43.60 17.76 48.28
N GLY A 122 -42.98 18.34 49.31
CA GLY A 122 -41.61 18.07 49.72
C GLY A 122 -41.44 16.97 50.77
N THR A 123 -40.22 16.94 51.31
CA THR A 123 -39.60 16.03 52.31
C THR A 123 -38.96 14.79 51.67
N GLY A 124 -37.68 14.48 51.87
CA GLY A 124 -36.62 15.02 52.71
C GLY A 124 -35.51 13.96 52.78
N GLN A 125 -34.30 14.39 53.16
CA GLN A 125 -33.33 13.67 53.99
C GLN A 125 -31.88 13.72 53.47
N ALA A 126 -31.01 14.05 54.43
CA ALA A 126 -29.65 14.52 54.32
C ALA A 126 -28.60 13.39 54.30
N ALA A 127 -27.40 13.68 53.79
CA ALA A 127 -26.12 13.30 54.41
C ALA A 127 -24.95 14.05 53.74
N ALA A 128 -23.94 14.34 54.55
CA ALA A 128 -22.90 15.36 54.43
C ALA A 128 -21.65 14.94 53.61
N PRO A 129 -20.70 15.87 53.34
CA PRO A 129 -19.56 15.66 52.43
C PRO A 129 -18.29 15.23 53.19
N LEU A 130 -17.39 14.51 52.52
CA LEU A 130 -16.04 14.24 53.00
C LEU A 130 -15.01 14.76 52.00
N THR A 131 -14.28 15.79 52.44
CA THR A 131 -13.01 16.28 51.88
C THR A 131 -11.83 15.55 52.58
N PRO A 132 -10.60 15.64 52.04
CA PRO A 132 -9.57 14.63 52.22
C PRO A 132 -8.59 14.94 53.35
N GLN A 133 -8.00 13.90 53.95
CA GLN A 133 -6.96 14.04 54.96
C GLN A 133 -5.59 13.57 54.43
N LEU A 134 -4.66 14.53 54.38
CA LEU A 134 -3.22 14.32 54.42
C LEU A 134 -2.84 13.59 55.73
N SER A 135 -1.87 12.70 55.66
CA SER A 135 -0.97 12.44 56.79
C SER A 135 0.43 12.18 56.29
N ALA A 136 1.33 13.07 56.70
CA ALA A 136 2.77 12.91 56.67
C ALA A 136 3.21 12.25 57.98
N GLY A 137 4.25 11.41 57.92
CA GLY A 137 4.96 10.89 59.08
C GLY A 137 6.28 10.23 58.66
N PRO A 138 7.42 10.48 59.35
CA PRO A 138 8.77 10.34 58.81
C PRO A 138 9.46 9.03 59.25
N GLY A 139 10.51 8.62 58.52
CA GLY A 139 11.32 7.47 58.88
C GLY A 139 12.59 7.37 58.03
N GLU A 140 13.70 7.63 58.69
CA GLU A 140 15.05 7.86 58.20
C GLU A 140 15.85 6.54 58.08
N ALA A 141 16.78 6.53 57.11
CA ALA A 141 17.97 5.69 56.97
C ALA A 141 17.85 4.15 57.00
N ASP A 142 18.16 3.51 55.86
CA ASP A 142 19.28 2.58 55.82
C ASP A 142 19.85 2.44 54.40
N HIS A 143 21.17 2.46 54.32
CA HIS A 143 21.96 2.54 53.10
C HIS A 143 22.69 1.21 52.97
N ASP A 144 22.12 0.24 52.24
CA ASP A 144 22.84 -1.02 51.96
C ASP A 144 22.95 -1.33 50.47
N THR A 145 24.20 -1.31 50.05
CA THR A 145 24.77 -1.64 48.74
C THR A 145 24.49 -3.09 48.34
N ARG A 146 23.54 -3.31 47.42
CA ARG A 146 23.56 -4.50 46.55
C ARG A 146 23.89 -4.14 45.10
N ARG A 147 25.16 -4.36 44.80
CA ARG A 147 25.76 -4.44 43.47
C ARG A 147 25.10 -5.61 42.70
N THR A 148 24.13 -5.30 41.86
CA THR A 148 23.55 -6.26 40.92
C THR A 148 24.44 -6.33 39.69
N ASP A 149 25.25 -7.40 39.58
CA ASP A 149 26.00 -7.75 38.38
C ASP A 149 25.05 -8.04 37.22
N ALA A 150 24.73 -7.01 36.43
CA ALA A 150 23.98 -7.15 35.18
C ALA A 150 24.89 -7.77 34.11
N ARG A 151 24.81 -9.10 33.94
CA ARG A 151 25.33 -9.76 32.73
C ARG A 151 24.62 -9.17 31.50
N PRO A 152 25.35 -8.84 30.41
CA PRO A 152 24.72 -8.39 29.18
C PRO A 152 23.88 -9.53 28.60
N VAL A 153 22.58 -9.29 28.46
CA VAL A 153 21.65 -10.19 27.78
C VAL A 153 22.08 -10.28 26.30
N PRO A 154 22.38 -11.48 25.76
CA PRO A 154 22.76 -11.60 24.35
C PRO A 154 21.59 -11.16 23.47
N ALA A 155 21.88 -10.24 22.55
CA ALA A 155 20.89 -9.72 21.61
C ALA A 155 20.23 -10.88 20.82
N PRO A 156 18.90 -10.84 20.63
CA PRO A 156 18.19 -11.90 19.90
C PRO A 156 18.72 -11.97 18.47
N ALA A 157 19.10 -13.18 18.05
CA ALA A 157 19.55 -13.46 16.69
C ALA A 157 18.51 -12.99 15.66
N PRO A 158 18.94 -12.45 14.50
CA PRO A 158 18.02 -11.98 13.47
C PRO A 158 17.12 -13.15 13.01
N PRO A 159 15.79 -12.92 12.86
CA PRO A 159 14.88 -13.97 12.42
C PRO A 159 15.29 -14.46 11.04
N ALA A 160 15.48 -15.78 10.92
CA ALA A 160 15.75 -16.45 9.66
C ALA A 160 14.72 -16.02 8.59
N GLU A 161 15.22 -15.53 7.47
CA GLU A 161 14.41 -15.07 6.35
C GLU A 161 13.55 -16.24 5.85
N ARG A 162 12.25 -16.23 6.19
CA ARG A 162 11.32 -17.22 5.66
C ARG A 162 11.14 -16.95 4.17
N GLU A 163 11.78 -17.77 3.35
CA GLU A 163 11.51 -17.83 1.91
C GLU A 163 9.99 -17.94 1.66
N PRO A 164 9.47 -17.26 0.63
CA PRO A 164 8.05 -17.32 0.29
C PRO A 164 7.71 -18.71 -0.27
N ALA A 165 7.35 -19.64 0.62
CA ALA A 165 6.98 -21.02 0.30
C ALA A 165 5.86 -21.13 -0.77
N GLY A 166 5.00 -20.11 -0.87
CA GLY A 166 3.88 -20.08 -1.82
C GLY A 166 4.28 -20.01 -3.30
N ALA A 167 5.45 -19.47 -3.66
CA ALA A 167 5.86 -19.36 -5.07
C ALA A 167 6.35 -20.70 -5.66
N LYS A 168 6.87 -21.60 -4.81
CA LYS A 168 7.46 -22.87 -5.23
C LYS A 168 6.45 -23.79 -5.94
N GLY A 169 5.22 -23.83 -5.43
CA GLY A 169 4.14 -24.62 -6.06
C GLY A 169 3.81 -24.16 -7.48
N PHE A 170 3.76 -22.85 -7.73
CA PHE A 170 3.50 -22.30 -9.06
C PHE A 170 4.64 -22.60 -10.03
N TYR A 171 5.90 -22.52 -9.59
CA TYR A 171 7.05 -22.93 -10.42
C TYR A 171 7.02 -24.43 -10.73
N ALA A 172 6.62 -25.27 -9.78
CA ALA A 172 6.50 -26.71 -10.01
C ALA A 172 5.44 -27.02 -11.08
N VAL A 173 4.25 -26.40 -11.00
CA VAL A 173 3.21 -26.58 -12.03
C VAL A 173 3.67 -26.04 -13.38
N ALA A 174 4.35 -24.88 -13.41
CA ALA A 174 4.89 -24.34 -14.65
C ALA A 174 5.90 -25.30 -15.30
N LEU A 175 6.78 -25.94 -14.53
CA LEU A 175 7.71 -26.96 -15.01
C LEU A 175 6.99 -28.22 -15.53
N LEU A 176 5.96 -28.69 -14.84
CA LEU A 176 5.17 -29.83 -15.32
C LEU A 176 4.44 -29.52 -16.64
N SER A 177 3.93 -28.29 -16.79
CA SER A 177 3.33 -27.83 -18.04
C SER A 177 4.32 -27.76 -19.21
N ILE A 178 5.60 -27.49 -18.94
CA ILE A 178 6.66 -27.61 -19.96
C ILE A 178 6.73 -29.05 -20.45
N GLY A 179 6.61 -30.06 -19.58
CA GLY A 179 6.54 -31.47 -19.96
C GLY A 179 5.50 -31.76 -21.06
N VAL A 180 4.29 -31.21 -20.90
CA VAL A 180 3.20 -31.35 -21.89
C VAL A 180 3.52 -30.60 -23.19
N SER A 181 4.16 -29.42 -23.08
CA SER A 181 4.65 -28.65 -24.22
C SER A 181 5.73 -29.41 -25.01
N VAL A 182 6.64 -30.10 -24.33
CA VAL A 182 7.70 -30.94 -24.92
C VAL A 182 7.08 -32.05 -25.75
N ASP A 183 6.20 -32.86 -25.16
CA ASP A 183 5.53 -33.98 -25.85
C ASP A 183 4.82 -33.49 -27.12
N THR A 184 4.10 -32.37 -27.00
CA THR A 184 3.33 -31.81 -28.11
C THR A 184 4.25 -31.31 -29.23
N SER A 185 5.30 -30.57 -28.88
CA SER A 185 6.24 -30.00 -29.85
C SER A 185 7.08 -31.09 -30.52
N TRP A 186 7.51 -32.09 -29.76
CA TRP A 186 8.26 -33.24 -30.24
C TRP A 186 7.50 -34.00 -31.34
N ARG A 187 6.24 -34.32 -31.07
CA ARG A 187 5.38 -35.02 -32.02
C ARG A 187 5.00 -34.14 -33.21
N PHE A 188 4.85 -32.83 -33.00
CA PHE A 188 4.59 -31.89 -34.09
C PHE A 188 5.77 -31.81 -35.06
N PHE A 189 7.02 -31.68 -34.56
CA PHE A 189 8.21 -31.64 -35.43
C PHE A 189 8.36 -32.91 -36.26
N GLU A 190 8.10 -34.07 -35.67
CA GLU A 190 8.16 -35.35 -36.37
C GLU A 190 7.03 -35.49 -37.40
N GLN A 191 5.77 -35.33 -36.98
CA GLN A 191 4.61 -35.71 -37.79
C GLN A 191 4.16 -34.63 -38.78
N ARG A 192 4.42 -33.35 -38.50
CA ARG A 192 3.97 -32.23 -39.35
C ARG A 192 5.10 -31.60 -40.15
N LEU A 193 6.29 -31.51 -39.58
CA LEU A 193 7.45 -30.89 -40.23
C LEU A 193 8.42 -31.90 -40.84
N GLY A 194 8.23 -33.21 -40.59
CA GLY A 194 9.05 -34.27 -41.17
C GLY A 194 10.49 -34.29 -40.62
N ILE A 195 10.74 -33.66 -39.48
CA ILE A 195 12.06 -33.60 -38.85
C ILE A 195 12.24 -34.88 -38.03
N THR A 196 12.86 -35.88 -38.66
CA THR A 196 13.08 -37.20 -38.06
C THR A 196 14.35 -37.25 -37.21
N GLU A 197 15.31 -36.37 -37.47
CA GLU A 197 16.57 -36.33 -36.71
C GLU A 197 16.31 -35.93 -35.25
N THR A 198 16.90 -36.67 -34.31
CA THR A 198 16.59 -36.52 -32.88
C THR A 198 17.22 -35.23 -32.34
N TRP A 199 18.46 -34.94 -32.76
CA TRP A 199 19.18 -33.75 -32.33
C TRP A 199 18.50 -32.46 -32.79
N GLU A 200 18.04 -32.40 -34.04
CA GLU A 200 17.34 -31.22 -34.57
C GLU A 200 16.08 -30.90 -33.76
N ARG A 201 15.30 -31.93 -33.40
CA ARG A 201 14.11 -31.78 -32.55
C ARG A 201 14.45 -31.27 -31.15
N VAL A 202 15.51 -31.79 -30.53
CA VAL A 202 15.98 -31.32 -29.22
C VAL A 202 16.36 -29.84 -29.28
N VAL A 203 17.08 -29.41 -30.31
CA VAL A 203 17.49 -28.02 -30.48
C VAL A 203 16.28 -27.10 -30.68
N LEU A 204 15.37 -27.42 -31.61
CA LEU A 204 14.19 -26.60 -31.90
C LEU A 204 13.28 -26.43 -30.69
N PHE A 205 13.02 -27.52 -29.98
CA PHE A 205 12.25 -27.50 -28.74
C PHE A 205 12.94 -26.63 -27.66
N SER A 206 14.25 -26.83 -27.46
CA SER A 206 15.01 -26.08 -26.46
C SER A 206 14.99 -24.58 -26.72
N VAL A 207 15.11 -24.16 -27.99
CA VAL A 207 15.02 -22.76 -28.40
C VAL A 207 13.65 -22.17 -28.04
N MET A 208 12.57 -22.89 -28.31
CA MET A 208 11.21 -22.40 -28.03
C MET A 208 10.94 -22.25 -26.52
N GLU A 209 11.30 -23.24 -25.71
CA GLU A 209 11.12 -23.16 -24.26
C GLU A 209 12.03 -22.10 -23.62
N ALA A 210 13.30 -22.03 -24.06
CA ALA A 210 14.21 -20.99 -23.60
C ALA A 210 13.66 -19.59 -23.91
N ALA A 211 13.04 -19.40 -25.09
CA ALA A 211 12.38 -18.15 -25.45
C ALA A 211 11.18 -17.83 -24.55
N LEU A 212 10.34 -18.81 -24.19
CA LEU A 212 9.23 -18.62 -23.25
C LEU A 212 9.72 -18.25 -21.83
N VAL A 213 10.74 -18.94 -21.33
CA VAL A 213 11.36 -18.65 -20.03
C VAL A 213 12.01 -17.26 -20.04
N ALA A 214 12.73 -16.91 -21.11
CA ALA A 214 13.31 -15.58 -21.29
C ALA A 214 12.24 -14.48 -21.34
N CYS A 215 11.09 -14.73 -21.98
CA CYS A 215 9.96 -13.80 -21.97
C CYS A 215 9.40 -13.62 -20.56
N GLY A 216 9.25 -14.71 -19.78
CA GLY A 216 8.86 -14.65 -18.37
C GLY A 216 9.82 -13.79 -17.54
N TRP A 217 11.12 -13.99 -17.72
CA TRP A 217 12.16 -13.22 -17.05
C TRP A 217 12.15 -11.74 -17.47
N ALA A 218 12.03 -11.46 -18.76
CA ALA A 218 11.94 -10.10 -19.29
C ALA A 218 10.70 -9.36 -18.76
N MET A 219 9.55 -10.04 -18.69
CA MET A 219 8.35 -9.48 -18.07
C MET A 219 8.56 -9.17 -16.58
N ARG A 220 9.24 -10.06 -15.85
CA ARG A 220 9.61 -9.82 -14.44
C ARG A 220 10.50 -8.58 -14.31
N ALA A 221 11.51 -8.44 -15.16
CA ALA A 221 12.41 -7.29 -15.16
C ALA A 221 11.65 -5.98 -15.47
N GLY A 222 10.80 -5.97 -16.50
CA GLY A 222 9.97 -4.82 -16.85
C GLY A 222 9.01 -4.40 -15.74
N VAL A 223 8.33 -5.35 -15.09
CA VAL A 223 7.44 -5.04 -13.96
C VAL A 223 8.22 -4.49 -12.76
N ARG A 224 9.46 -4.96 -12.52
CA ARG A 224 10.30 -4.42 -11.44
C ARG A 224 10.74 -2.98 -11.70
N GLN A 225 11.04 -2.63 -12.94
CA GLN A 225 11.51 -1.29 -13.34
C GLN A 225 10.35 -0.29 -13.48
N ASP A 226 9.35 -0.60 -14.31
CA ASP A 226 8.33 0.37 -14.75
C ASP A 226 6.89 -0.01 -14.34
N GLY A 227 6.72 -1.12 -13.62
CA GLY A 227 5.40 -1.62 -13.21
C GLY A 227 4.57 -2.24 -14.35
N ARG A 228 5.14 -2.38 -15.55
CA ARG A 228 4.50 -2.99 -16.73
C ARG A 228 5.37 -4.11 -17.31
N PRO A 229 4.78 -5.21 -17.82
CA PRO A 229 5.53 -6.36 -18.35
C PRO A 229 6.23 -6.10 -19.69
N GLY A 230 6.03 -4.94 -20.32
CA GLY A 230 6.70 -4.58 -21.57
C GLY A 230 6.27 -5.41 -22.79
N PRO A 231 6.98 -5.30 -23.92
CA PRO A 231 6.67 -5.99 -25.18
C PRO A 231 6.85 -7.52 -25.10
N ALA A 232 7.65 -8.01 -24.15
CA ALA A 232 7.86 -9.45 -23.91
C ALA A 232 6.54 -10.22 -23.71
N ARG A 233 5.48 -9.56 -23.22
CA ARG A 233 4.14 -10.13 -23.12
C ARG A 233 3.57 -10.55 -24.48
N LEU A 234 3.77 -9.74 -25.53
CA LEU A 234 3.27 -10.04 -26.86
C LEU A 234 4.01 -11.23 -27.46
N VAL A 235 5.33 -11.29 -27.27
CA VAL A 235 6.16 -12.42 -27.72
C VAL A 235 5.74 -13.71 -27.02
N ALA A 236 5.53 -13.67 -25.69
CA ALA A 236 5.03 -14.82 -24.95
C ALA A 236 3.69 -15.33 -25.48
N TRP A 237 2.72 -14.43 -25.74
CA TRP A 237 1.43 -14.82 -26.32
C TRP A 237 1.54 -15.34 -27.74
N ALA A 238 2.44 -14.80 -28.57
CA ALA A 238 2.68 -15.31 -29.91
C ALA A 238 3.26 -16.74 -29.88
N LEU A 239 4.21 -17.01 -28.98
CA LEU A 239 4.77 -18.35 -28.77
C LEU A 239 3.71 -19.32 -28.22
N THR A 240 2.87 -18.88 -27.28
CA THR A 240 1.74 -19.69 -26.78
C THR A 240 0.71 -19.96 -27.87
N ALA A 241 0.43 -19.00 -28.75
CA ALA A 241 -0.49 -19.20 -29.87
C ALA A 241 0.08 -20.20 -30.90
N PHE A 242 1.39 -20.13 -31.17
CA PHE A 242 2.07 -21.12 -32.00
C PHE A 242 2.00 -22.53 -31.38
N ALA A 243 2.30 -22.67 -30.09
CA ALA A 243 2.17 -23.95 -29.38
C ALA A 243 0.71 -24.47 -29.39
N ALA A 244 -0.25 -23.56 -29.28
CA ALA A 244 -1.67 -23.90 -29.38
C ALA A 244 -2.05 -24.43 -30.76
N PHE A 245 -1.57 -23.77 -31.82
CA PHE A 245 -1.72 -24.23 -33.19
C PHE A 245 -1.11 -25.61 -33.40
N SER A 246 0.12 -25.85 -32.93
CA SER A 246 0.77 -27.16 -33.00
C SER A 246 -0.07 -28.26 -32.32
N ALA A 247 -0.58 -28.00 -31.11
CA ALA A 247 -1.41 -28.96 -30.37
C ALA A 247 -2.72 -29.31 -31.08
N LEU A 248 -3.43 -28.29 -31.58
CA LEU A 248 -4.70 -28.45 -32.30
C LEU A 248 -4.50 -29.15 -33.64
N SER A 249 -3.43 -28.81 -34.36
CA SER A 249 -3.11 -29.44 -35.64
C SER A 249 -2.72 -30.91 -35.50
N LEU A 250 -2.13 -31.31 -34.36
CA LEU A 250 -1.69 -32.68 -34.11
C LEU A 250 -2.82 -33.57 -33.58
N SER A 251 -3.67 -33.03 -32.70
CA SER A 251 -4.55 -33.83 -31.83
C SER A 251 -6.04 -33.65 -32.15
N GLY A 252 -6.37 -32.78 -33.10
CA GLY A 252 -7.73 -32.33 -33.36
C GLY A 252 -8.28 -31.41 -32.25
N PRO A 253 -9.54 -30.97 -32.37
CA PRO A 253 -10.08 -29.90 -31.53
C PRO A 253 -10.15 -30.24 -30.03
N VAL A 254 -10.62 -31.44 -29.68
CA VAL A 254 -10.87 -31.81 -28.27
C VAL A 254 -9.57 -32.09 -27.53
N ALA A 255 -8.79 -33.08 -27.99
CA ALA A 255 -7.52 -33.43 -27.36
C ALA A 255 -6.48 -32.31 -27.50
N GLY A 256 -6.52 -31.55 -28.60
CA GLY A 256 -5.65 -30.40 -28.80
C GLY A 256 -5.95 -29.32 -27.78
N THR A 257 -7.22 -28.95 -27.56
CA THR A 257 -7.60 -27.96 -26.55
C THR A 257 -7.14 -28.36 -25.15
N ALA A 258 -7.28 -29.63 -24.77
CA ALA A 258 -6.78 -30.12 -23.48
C ALA A 258 -5.25 -29.94 -23.35
N ARG A 259 -4.48 -30.26 -24.39
CA ARG A 259 -3.02 -30.03 -24.43
C ARG A 259 -2.66 -28.55 -24.36
N VAL A 260 -3.39 -27.67 -25.06
CA VAL A 260 -3.17 -26.22 -25.01
C VAL A 260 -3.36 -25.69 -23.59
N LEU A 261 -4.47 -26.10 -22.96
CA LEU A 261 -4.82 -25.65 -21.62
C LEU A 261 -3.82 -26.16 -20.59
N LEU A 262 -3.49 -27.45 -20.59
CA LEU A 262 -2.61 -28.08 -19.59
C LEU A 262 -1.10 -27.82 -19.84
N GLY A 263 -0.73 -27.52 -21.08
CA GLY A 263 0.64 -27.20 -21.48
C GLY A 263 0.91 -25.70 -21.49
N PRO A 264 0.99 -25.06 -22.67
CA PRO A 264 1.56 -23.72 -22.80
C PRO A 264 0.75 -22.63 -22.08
N VAL A 265 -0.59 -22.73 -22.01
CA VAL A 265 -1.41 -21.72 -21.33
C VAL A 265 -1.23 -21.81 -19.81
N LEU A 266 -1.42 -23.00 -19.24
CA LEU A 266 -1.22 -23.21 -17.80
C LEU A 266 0.22 -22.87 -17.39
N GLY A 267 1.22 -23.30 -18.17
CA GLY A 267 2.62 -22.99 -17.92
C GLY A 267 2.90 -21.48 -17.87
N LEU A 268 2.43 -20.74 -18.88
CA LEU A 268 2.62 -19.28 -18.94
C LEU A 268 1.92 -18.56 -17.78
N VAL A 269 0.67 -18.96 -17.46
CA VAL A 269 -0.10 -18.37 -16.35
C VAL A 269 0.56 -18.67 -15.00
N MET A 270 0.96 -19.91 -14.76
CA MET A 270 1.60 -20.32 -13.50
C MET A 270 2.95 -19.64 -13.31
N LEU A 271 3.76 -19.55 -14.37
CA LEU A 271 5.00 -18.79 -14.36
C LEU A 271 4.75 -17.30 -14.06
N HIS A 272 3.74 -16.70 -14.69
CA HIS A 272 3.35 -15.31 -14.44
C HIS A 272 2.92 -15.09 -12.98
N LEU A 273 2.13 -15.99 -12.40
CA LEU A 273 1.70 -15.92 -11.00
C LEU A 273 2.88 -16.09 -10.03
N ALA A 274 3.77 -17.05 -10.29
CA ALA A 274 4.97 -17.30 -9.49
C ALA A 274 5.85 -16.04 -9.40
N LEU A 275 6.16 -15.45 -10.56
CA LEU A 275 6.94 -14.22 -10.67
C LEU A 275 6.23 -13.03 -10.00
N GLY A 276 4.91 -12.93 -10.15
CA GLY A 276 4.10 -11.89 -9.53
C GLY A 276 4.10 -11.95 -7.99
N ILE A 277 4.05 -13.16 -7.42
CA ILE A 277 4.17 -13.37 -5.97
C ILE A 277 5.56 -12.99 -5.49
N GLU A 278 6.61 -13.37 -6.22
CA GLU A 278 7.99 -13.05 -5.84
C GLU A 278 8.29 -11.54 -5.88
N ILE A 279 7.75 -10.82 -6.86
CA ILE A 279 7.83 -9.36 -6.91
C ILE A 279 7.09 -8.72 -5.73
N ARG A 280 5.89 -9.21 -5.39
CA ARG A 280 5.16 -8.69 -4.22
C ARG A 280 5.87 -9.00 -2.92
N ALA A 281 6.37 -10.22 -2.74
CA ALA A 281 7.10 -10.64 -1.55
C ALA A 281 8.40 -9.83 -1.35
N SER A 282 9.13 -9.54 -2.43
CA SER A 282 10.34 -8.71 -2.36
C SER A 282 10.05 -7.23 -2.09
N ARG A 283 8.88 -6.71 -2.47
CA ARG A 283 8.41 -5.36 -2.11
C ARG A 283 7.87 -5.23 -0.67
N GLN A 284 7.69 -6.35 0.05
CA GLN A 284 7.07 -6.38 1.38
C GLN A 284 8.05 -6.20 2.55
N ARG A 285 9.34 -5.94 2.31
CA ARG A 285 10.25 -5.50 3.38
C ARG A 285 10.03 -4.02 3.69
N THR A 286 8.91 -3.65 4.30
CA THR A 286 8.74 -2.46 5.21
C THR A 286 7.31 -2.05 5.59
N THR A 287 6.23 -2.73 5.19
CA THR A 287 4.88 -2.29 5.64
C THR A 287 3.94 -3.45 5.97
N THR A 288 3.41 -3.41 7.20
CA THR A 288 2.05 -3.71 7.71
C THR A 288 1.18 -4.81 7.05
N TRP A 289 1.73 -5.71 6.26
CA TRP A 289 1.01 -6.80 5.59
C TRP A 289 1.19 -8.15 6.28
N ALA A 290 2.21 -8.28 7.14
CA ALA A 290 2.35 -9.40 8.06
C ALA A 290 1.26 -9.43 9.15
N ARG A 291 0.58 -8.30 9.39
CA ARG A 291 -0.67 -8.23 10.19
C ARG A 291 -1.86 -8.72 9.37
N VAL A 292 -2.04 -8.20 8.15
CA VAL A 292 -3.14 -8.60 7.25
C VAL A 292 -3.12 -10.09 6.89
N GLY A 293 -1.94 -10.71 6.75
CA GLY A 293 -1.83 -12.15 6.52
C GLY A 293 -2.22 -12.99 7.74
N ARG A 294 -2.04 -12.45 8.95
CA ARG A 294 -2.49 -13.06 10.21
C ARG A 294 -4.01 -12.94 10.34
N GLU A 295 -4.56 -11.78 10.01
CA GLU A 295 -6.01 -11.54 9.87
C GLU A 295 -6.66 -12.48 8.85
N LEU A 296 -5.99 -12.77 7.72
CA LEU A 296 -6.55 -13.65 6.70
C LEU A 296 -6.54 -15.12 7.13
N ARG A 297 -5.55 -15.53 7.93
CA ARG A 297 -5.50 -16.85 8.56
C ARG A 297 -6.57 -16.99 9.65
N GLU A 298 -6.80 -15.93 10.42
CA GLU A 298 -7.92 -15.85 11.39
C GLU A 298 -9.28 -15.85 10.69
N ARG A 299 -9.40 -15.26 9.49
CA ARG A 299 -10.62 -15.34 8.65
C ARG A 299 -10.93 -16.73 8.13
N VAL A 300 -9.91 -17.57 7.93
CA VAL A 300 -10.12 -18.97 7.56
C VAL A 300 -10.54 -19.80 8.77
N LEU A 301 -10.10 -19.41 9.98
CA LEU A 301 -10.52 -20.01 11.24
C LEU A 301 -11.89 -19.52 11.71
N SER A 302 -12.31 -18.29 11.38
CA SER A 302 -13.65 -17.79 11.73
C SER A 302 -14.76 -18.35 10.83
N VAL A 303 -14.41 -18.75 9.59
CA VAL A 303 -15.30 -19.53 8.72
C VAL A 303 -15.50 -20.97 9.23
N LEU A 304 -14.62 -21.45 10.11
CA LEU A 304 -14.80 -22.68 10.88
C LEU A 304 -15.66 -22.49 12.15
N GLY A 305 -16.32 -21.34 12.31
CA GLY A 305 -17.50 -21.23 13.17
C GLY A 305 -17.25 -20.86 14.63
N LEU A 306 -16.30 -19.96 14.92
CA LEU A 306 -16.21 -19.27 16.22
C LEU A 306 -15.69 -17.83 16.02
N GLY A 307 -16.58 -16.82 16.08
CA GLY A 307 -16.18 -15.40 16.19
C GLY A 307 -17.13 -14.40 15.52
N ASP A 308 -17.59 -13.41 16.30
CA ASP A 308 -18.63 -12.39 16.03
C ASP A 308 -18.34 -11.33 14.93
N ASP A 309 -17.52 -11.64 13.93
CA ASP A 309 -17.00 -10.64 12.96
C ASP A 309 -17.85 -10.48 11.67
N HIS A 310 -19.03 -11.14 11.61
CA HIS A 310 -19.89 -11.11 10.43
C HIS A 310 -20.58 -9.75 10.22
N ARG A 311 -20.80 -8.98 11.30
CA ARG A 311 -21.47 -7.67 11.26
C ARG A 311 -20.62 -6.61 10.54
N ASP A 312 -19.31 -6.60 10.77
CA ASP A 312 -18.40 -5.61 10.17
C ASP A 312 -18.10 -5.88 8.69
N ALA A 313 -18.05 -7.16 8.29
CA ALA A 313 -17.91 -7.53 6.89
C ALA A 313 -19.16 -7.16 6.07
N LEU A 314 -20.36 -7.33 6.64
CA LEU A 314 -21.62 -6.92 6.02
C LEU A 314 -21.74 -5.40 5.94
N ALA A 315 -21.35 -4.67 6.99
CA ALA A 315 -21.32 -3.20 6.96
C ALA A 315 -20.42 -2.67 5.85
N ARG A 316 -19.19 -3.20 5.72
CA ARG A 316 -18.24 -2.77 4.67
C ARG A 316 -18.70 -3.10 3.24
N THR A 317 -19.43 -4.19 3.04
CA THR A 317 -19.96 -4.54 1.72
C THR A 317 -21.14 -3.64 1.32
N ARG A 318 -22.00 -3.29 2.30
CA ARG A 318 -23.10 -2.33 2.14
C ARG A 318 -22.59 -0.92 1.86
N ASP A 319 -21.56 -0.46 2.58
CA ASP A 319 -20.94 0.85 2.37
C ASP A 319 -20.37 0.99 0.94
N ARG A 320 -19.65 -0.03 0.46
CA ARG A 320 -19.13 -0.04 -0.92
C ARG A 320 -20.24 -0.10 -1.98
N ALA A 321 -21.39 -0.66 -1.65
CA ALA A 321 -22.54 -0.69 -2.54
C ALA A 321 -23.26 0.68 -2.57
N ALA A 322 -23.38 1.36 -1.42
CA ALA A 322 -23.91 2.71 -1.31
C ALA A 322 -23.08 3.72 -2.11
N LEU A 323 -21.75 3.68 -1.99
CA LEU A 323 -20.84 4.53 -2.78
C LEU A 323 -20.96 4.28 -4.30
N ARG A 324 -21.16 3.02 -4.70
CA ARG A 324 -21.39 2.67 -6.11
C ARG A 324 -22.75 3.17 -6.60
N ALA A 325 -23.78 3.14 -5.77
CA ALA A 325 -25.08 3.69 -6.09
C ALA A 325 -25.03 5.22 -6.28
N ALA A 326 -24.34 5.95 -5.40
CA ALA A 326 -24.16 7.40 -5.53
C ALA A 326 -23.44 7.79 -6.85
N LYS A 327 -22.34 7.11 -7.20
CA LYS A 327 -21.62 7.33 -8.46
C LYS A 327 -22.48 7.01 -9.70
N LEU A 328 -23.24 5.91 -9.65
CA LEU A 328 -24.12 5.52 -10.74
C LEU A 328 -25.35 6.44 -10.87
N ALA A 329 -25.76 7.12 -9.80
CA ALA A 329 -26.82 8.12 -9.85
C ALA A 329 -26.42 9.33 -10.71
N LEU A 330 -25.15 9.74 -10.69
CA LEU A 330 -24.62 10.85 -11.49
C LEU A 330 -24.10 10.47 -12.87
N ALA A 331 -23.90 9.18 -13.13
CA ALA A 331 -23.42 8.71 -14.42
C ALA A 331 -24.35 9.16 -15.58
N GLY A 332 -23.75 9.71 -16.64
CA GLY A 332 -24.47 10.27 -17.79
C GLY A 332 -25.35 9.25 -18.54
N ARG A 333 -26.33 9.76 -19.32
CA ARG A 333 -27.34 8.96 -20.04
C ARG A 333 -26.75 7.90 -20.99
N TRP A 334 -25.51 8.09 -21.43
CA TRP A 334 -24.76 7.20 -22.32
C TRP A 334 -24.17 5.95 -21.64
N THR A 335 -24.31 5.77 -20.33
CA THR A 335 -23.76 4.60 -19.63
C THR A 335 -24.65 3.36 -19.83
N PRO A 336 -24.21 2.31 -20.55
CA PRO A 336 -25.02 1.13 -20.77
C PRO A 336 -25.28 0.38 -19.45
N LEU A 337 -26.48 -0.17 -19.30
CA LEU A 337 -26.92 -0.93 -18.11
C LEU A 337 -26.89 -0.16 -16.78
N ARG A 338 -26.80 1.18 -16.81
CA ARG A 338 -26.79 2.04 -15.61
C ARG A 338 -27.96 1.74 -14.68
N LYS A 339 -29.19 1.67 -15.21
CA LYS A 339 -30.40 1.41 -14.41
C LYS A 339 -30.33 0.05 -13.69
N SER A 340 -29.83 -1.00 -14.35
CA SER A 340 -29.68 -2.33 -13.76
C SER A 340 -28.59 -2.35 -12.69
N ARG A 341 -27.42 -1.76 -12.98
CA ARG A 341 -26.31 -1.67 -12.02
C ARG A 341 -26.65 -0.81 -10.80
N LEU A 342 -27.40 0.28 -11.00
CA LEU A 342 -27.88 1.14 -9.93
C LEU A 342 -28.89 0.39 -9.04
N ARG A 343 -29.89 -0.28 -9.62
CA ARG A 343 -30.84 -1.10 -8.86
C ARG A 343 -30.15 -2.18 -8.05
N LYS A 344 -29.17 -2.88 -8.64
CA LYS A 344 -28.38 -3.89 -7.93
C LYS A 344 -27.57 -3.27 -6.79
N ALA A 345 -26.92 -2.13 -7.01
CA ALA A 345 -26.16 -1.44 -5.97
C ALA A 345 -27.06 -0.96 -4.81
N LEU A 346 -28.23 -0.39 -5.13
CA LEU A 346 -29.23 0.02 -4.13
C LEU A 346 -29.72 -1.16 -3.31
N HIS A 347 -30.04 -2.29 -3.95
CA HIS A 347 -30.51 -3.49 -3.26
C HIS A 347 -29.43 -4.08 -2.32
N VAL A 348 -28.18 -4.17 -2.78
CA VAL A 348 -27.06 -4.69 -1.98
C VAL A 348 -26.67 -3.75 -0.84
N SER A 349 -26.81 -2.43 -1.02
CA SER A 349 -26.52 -1.43 0.01
C SER A 349 -27.55 -1.39 1.15
N HIS A 350 -28.72 -1.99 0.96
CA HIS A 350 -29.83 -2.01 1.92
C HIS A 350 -30.38 -0.61 2.32
N VAL A 351 -30.06 0.42 1.54
CA VAL A 351 -30.42 1.84 1.76
C VAL A 351 -31.93 2.09 1.88
N ALA A 352 -32.78 1.19 1.35
CA ALA A 352 -34.22 1.32 1.49
C ALA A 352 -34.74 1.03 2.91
N HIS A 353 -34.01 0.25 3.70
CA HIS A 353 -34.45 -0.22 5.02
C HIS A 353 -33.52 0.23 6.16
N ASP A 354 -32.36 0.82 5.85
CA ASP A 354 -31.39 1.35 6.82
C ASP A 354 -31.20 2.86 6.61
N PRO A 355 -31.67 3.72 7.56
CA PRO A 355 -31.57 5.17 7.44
C PRO A 355 -30.12 5.66 7.48
N VAL A 356 -29.23 4.99 8.23
CA VAL A 356 -27.83 5.41 8.36
C VAL A 356 -27.09 5.22 7.03
N GLN A 357 -27.35 4.11 6.34
CA GLN A 357 -26.79 3.84 5.01
C GLN A 357 -27.33 4.80 3.96
N ARG A 358 -28.62 5.16 4.06
CA ARG A 358 -29.25 6.15 3.18
C ARG A 358 -28.60 7.53 3.33
N ASP A 359 -28.43 8.00 4.55
CA ASP A 359 -27.87 9.33 4.82
C ASP A 359 -26.41 9.43 4.40
N ARG A 360 -25.64 8.33 4.55
CA ARG A 360 -24.27 8.22 4.01
C ARG A 360 -24.26 8.30 2.48
N MET A 361 -25.12 7.52 1.81
CA MET A 361 -25.22 7.54 0.35
C MET A 361 -25.60 8.93 -0.19
N LEU A 362 -26.54 9.62 0.47
CA LEU A 362 -27.00 10.95 0.07
C LEU A 362 -25.94 12.02 0.29
N ARG A 363 -25.19 11.96 1.40
CA ARG A 363 -24.03 12.85 1.62
C ARG A 363 -22.98 12.69 0.53
N GLU A 364 -22.62 11.46 0.21
CA GLU A 364 -21.66 11.16 -0.86
C GLU A 364 -22.18 11.61 -2.23
N LEU A 365 -23.48 11.45 -2.50
CA LEU A 365 -24.10 11.98 -3.71
C LEU A 365 -24.01 13.51 -3.77
N GLY A 366 -24.28 14.20 -2.67
CA GLY A 366 -24.15 15.65 -2.57
C GLY A 366 -22.72 16.13 -2.82
N VAL A 367 -21.73 15.46 -2.22
CA VAL A 367 -20.30 15.73 -2.47
C VAL A 367 -19.97 15.58 -3.95
N LEU A 368 -20.41 14.49 -4.58
CA LEU A 368 -20.14 14.25 -6.00
C LEU A 368 -20.87 15.24 -6.93
N GLN A 369 -22.07 15.73 -6.55
CA GLN A 369 -22.80 16.75 -7.30
C GLN A 369 -22.14 18.13 -7.22
N HIS A 370 -21.52 18.45 -6.08
CA HIS A 370 -20.87 19.74 -5.85
C HIS A 370 -19.35 19.70 -6.09
N ALA A 371 -18.80 18.57 -6.53
CA ALA A 371 -17.36 18.42 -6.79
C ALA A 371 -16.84 19.38 -7.87
N GLU A 372 -17.66 19.69 -8.87
CA GLU A 372 -17.30 20.66 -9.92
C GLU A 372 -17.21 22.09 -9.37
N LYS A 373 -18.16 22.48 -8.50
CA LYS A 373 -18.10 23.76 -7.77
C LYS A 373 -16.88 23.83 -6.85
N LEU A 374 -16.47 22.72 -6.24
CA LEU A 374 -15.27 22.67 -5.42
C LEU A 374 -13.97 22.89 -6.22
N ALA A 375 -13.97 22.54 -7.52
CA ALA A 375 -12.85 22.82 -8.41
C ALA A 375 -12.77 24.30 -8.81
N GLU A 376 -13.89 25.01 -8.78
CA GLU A 376 -13.98 26.45 -9.07
C GLU A 376 -13.64 27.35 -7.86
N VAL A 377 -13.64 26.79 -6.65
CA VAL A 377 -13.22 27.52 -5.45
C VAL A 377 -11.73 27.84 -5.58
N THR A 378 -11.45 29.11 -5.87
CA THR A 378 -10.09 29.64 -5.94
C THR A 378 -9.48 29.57 -4.55
N ARG A 379 -8.47 28.72 -4.39
CA ARG A 379 -7.72 28.62 -3.14
C ARG A 379 -6.75 29.79 -3.05
N PRO A 380 -6.64 30.48 -1.91
CA PRO A 380 -5.61 31.49 -1.74
C PRO A 380 -4.24 30.85 -1.96
N ALA A 381 -3.40 31.49 -2.76
CA ALA A 381 -2.04 31.03 -3.01
C ALA A 381 -1.28 31.02 -1.68
N PRO A 382 -0.58 29.93 -1.33
CA PRO A 382 0.17 29.86 -0.09
C PRO A 382 1.54 30.58 -0.16
N TRP A 383 1.73 31.47 -1.14
CA TRP A 383 2.88 32.37 -1.27
C TRP A 383 2.46 33.71 -1.85
#